data_AF-A0A1T1B6T8-F1
#
_entry.id   AF-A0A1T1B6T8-F1
#
_cell.length_a   1.000
_cell.length_b   1.000
_cell.length_c   1.000
_cell.angle_alpha   90.00
_cell.angle_beta   90.00
_cell.angle_gamma   90.00
#
_symmetry.space_group_name_H-M   'P 1'
#
loop_
_entity.id
_entity.type
_entity.pdbx_description
1 polymer ?
#
loop_
_entity_poly.entity_id
_entity_poly.type
_entity_poly.pdbx_seq_one_letter_code
_entity_poly.pdbx_strand_id
1 'polypeptide(L)'
;MKNSLRQWFCTGLLLLGFAAALPGQPTSPQALGLTLSLRAGEAAKLVLINGVRVSGVQTYTSAAGRTHLKFSVGTPEGTFDAIMYAGDWTAADRRVLEAGTASVVGVWGTFANRPSLSVKKASASPLAPQAGGAATAKVVRIDQVTVNPASVRKFTSAAQKVHVTYTFSVNGKTYQGVVYAGTWSTGTLDLLRSGAVTLYGTWSSFDGKPSFVTSRVER
;
A
#
# COMPACT_ATOMS: atom_id res chain seq x y z
N MET A 1 37.90 26.36 46.16
CA MET A 1 37.64 25.03 46.74
C MET A 1 36.12 24.81 46.81
N LYS A 2 35.66 23.66 46.28
CA LYS A 2 34.45 22.87 46.64
C LYS A 2 33.03 23.42 46.32
N ASN A 3 32.47 22.85 45.24
CA ASN A 3 31.18 22.14 45.08
C ASN A 3 30.02 22.46 46.07
N SER A 4 28.79 22.69 45.58
CA SER A 4 27.87 21.61 45.16
C SER A 4 26.44 22.08 44.82
N LEU A 5 25.84 21.32 43.90
CA LEU A 5 24.45 21.19 43.47
C LEU A 5 23.35 21.50 44.50
N ARG A 6 22.26 22.11 44.01
CA ARG A 6 20.90 21.59 44.26
C ARG A 6 19.93 21.95 43.12
N GLN A 7 19.60 20.91 42.36
CA GLN A 7 18.51 20.83 41.40
C GLN A 7 17.16 21.03 42.11
N TRP A 8 16.28 21.83 41.52
CA TRP A 8 14.84 21.75 41.76
C TRP A 8 14.18 21.30 40.46
N PHE A 9 13.48 20.17 40.55
CA PHE A 9 12.80 19.49 39.47
C PHE A 9 11.67 20.35 38.90
N CYS A 10 11.74 20.66 37.61
CA CYS A 10 10.56 21.02 36.84
C CYS A 10 9.69 19.77 36.65
N THR A 11 8.54 19.75 37.31
CA THR A 11 7.43 18.84 37.00
C THR A 11 6.83 19.23 35.65
N GLY A 12 7.56 18.89 34.59
CA GLY A 12 7.04 18.93 33.23
C GLY A 12 6.12 17.73 33.03
N LEU A 13 4.83 17.92 33.28
CA LEU A 13 3.78 17.01 32.84
C LEU A 13 3.79 16.98 31.31
N LEU A 14 4.62 16.11 30.74
CA LEU A 14 4.63 15.77 29.32
C LEU A 14 3.31 15.08 29.00
N LEU A 15 2.30 15.87 28.64
CA LEU A 15 1.18 15.45 27.81
C LEU A 15 1.73 15.05 26.44
N LEU A 16 2.33 13.86 26.37
CA LEU A 16 2.53 13.15 25.12
C LEU A 16 1.14 12.76 24.63
N GLY A 17 0.55 13.64 23.81
CA GLY A 17 -0.60 13.31 23.00
C GLY A 17 -0.24 12.12 22.12
N PHE A 18 -0.66 10.93 22.53
CA PHE A 18 -0.69 9.77 21.66
C PHE A 18 -1.59 10.13 20.48
N ALA A 19 -0.99 10.42 19.32
CA ALA A 19 -1.72 10.36 18.07
C ALA A 19 -2.21 8.92 17.93
N ALA A 20 -3.49 8.67 18.24
CA ALA A 20 -4.08 7.35 18.10
C ALA A 20 -3.87 6.90 16.65
N ALA A 21 -3.17 5.77 16.47
CA ALA A 21 -2.98 5.19 15.16
C ALA A 21 -4.36 4.93 14.54
N LEU A 22 -4.60 5.44 13.32
CA LEU A 22 -5.89 5.26 12.66
C LEU A 22 -6.11 3.77 12.37
N PRO A 23 -7.32 3.23 12.60
CA PRO A 23 -7.54 1.80 12.50
C PRO A 23 -7.53 1.30 11.06
N GLY A 24 -7.20 0.02 10.90
CA GLY A 24 -7.26 -0.68 9.63
C GLY A 24 -5.93 -1.29 9.19
N GLN A 25 -6.04 -2.33 8.37
CA GLN A 25 -4.91 -3.00 7.75
C GLN A 25 -4.67 -2.40 6.37
N PRO A 26 -3.44 -1.94 6.06
CA PRO A 26 -3.08 -1.53 4.70
C PRO A 26 -3.41 -2.63 3.68
N THR A 27 -4.01 -2.26 2.56
CA THR A 27 -4.48 -3.22 1.55
C THR A 27 -4.39 -2.65 0.14
N SER A 28 -4.77 -3.45 -0.86
CA SER A 28 -4.93 -3.02 -2.24
C SER A 28 -6.20 -3.64 -2.83
N PRO A 29 -6.80 -3.04 -3.88
CA PRO A 29 -7.94 -3.64 -4.56
C PRO A 29 -7.65 -5.07 -5.03
N GLN A 30 -6.43 -5.30 -5.52
CA GLN A 30 -5.96 -6.61 -6.02
C GLN A 30 -5.92 -7.66 -4.91
N ALA A 31 -5.44 -7.31 -3.72
CA ALA A 31 -5.39 -8.22 -2.57
C ALA A 31 -6.79 -8.67 -2.13
N LEU A 32 -7.81 -7.87 -2.41
CA LEU A 32 -9.20 -8.15 -2.07
C LEU A 32 -10.01 -8.76 -3.22
N GLY A 33 -9.41 -8.89 -4.42
CA GLY A 33 -10.14 -9.31 -5.62
C GLY A 33 -11.24 -8.32 -6.04
N LEU A 34 -11.09 -7.03 -5.70
CA LEU A 34 -12.08 -5.99 -5.96
C LEU A 34 -11.60 -5.01 -7.03
N THR A 35 -12.54 -4.52 -7.83
CA THR A 35 -12.33 -3.33 -8.66
C THR A 35 -12.93 -2.13 -7.93
N LEU A 36 -12.11 -1.12 -7.63
CA LEU A 36 -12.51 0.07 -6.90
C LEU A 36 -12.20 1.33 -7.71
N SER A 37 -13.10 2.30 -7.67
CA SER A 37 -12.90 3.64 -8.22
C SER A 37 -12.01 4.46 -7.29
N LEU A 38 -10.70 4.43 -7.54
CA LEU A 38 -9.70 5.15 -6.76
C LEU A 38 -9.19 6.39 -7.47
N ARG A 39 -9.00 7.48 -6.73
CA ARG A 39 -8.32 8.68 -7.23
C ARG A 39 -6.80 8.49 -7.22
N ALA A 40 -6.08 9.36 -7.92
CA ALA A 40 -4.63 9.32 -7.96
C ALA A 40 -4.02 9.33 -6.54
N GLY A 41 -3.17 8.34 -6.25
CA GLY A 41 -2.51 8.18 -4.95
C GLY A 41 -3.36 7.57 -3.82
N GLU A 42 -4.65 7.30 -4.03
CA GLU A 42 -5.51 6.66 -3.02
C GLU A 42 -5.14 5.19 -2.79
N ALA A 43 -4.67 4.49 -3.84
CA ALA A 43 -4.31 3.06 -3.75
C ALA A 43 -3.24 2.76 -2.69
N ALA A 44 -2.27 3.66 -2.49
CA ALA A 44 -1.21 3.50 -1.49
C ALA A 44 -1.68 3.77 -0.05
N LYS A 45 -2.89 4.32 0.12
CA LYS A 45 -3.47 4.71 1.41
C LYS A 45 -4.72 3.90 1.76
N LEU A 46 -4.99 2.85 0.98
CA LEU A 46 -6.17 2.03 1.15
C LEU A 46 -6.02 1.16 2.40
N VAL A 47 -7.07 1.14 3.22
CA VAL A 47 -7.14 0.32 4.41
C VAL A 47 -8.40 -0.54 4.37
N LEU A 48 -8.29 -1.73 4.96
CA LEU A 48 -9.39 -2.63 5.26
C LEU A 48 -9.65 -2.60 6.77
N ILE A 49 -10.91 -2.41 7.15
CA ILE A 49 -11.36 -2.52 8.53
C ILE A 49 -12.51 -3.52 8.57
N ASN A 50 -12.30 -4.65 9.24
CA ASN A 50 -13.31 -5.69 9.37
C ASN A 50 -14.13 -5.52 10.66
N GLY A 51 -15.42 -5.84 10.59
CA GLY A 51 -16.29 -5.91 11.77
C GLY A 51 -16.52 -4.57 12.46
N VAL A 52 -16.61 -3.48 11.70
CA VAL A 52 -16.91 -2.17 12.25
C VAL A 52 -18.40 -2.03 12.56
N ARG A 53 -18.72 -1.30 13.63
CA ARG A 53 -20.12 -0.88 13.89
C ARG A 53 -20.43 0.33 13.02
N VAL A 54 -21.58 0.33 12.38
CA VAL A 54 -22.03 1.42 11.52
C VAL A 54 -23.28 2.06 12.12
N SER A 55 -23.32 3.39 12.13
CA SER A 55 -24.48 4.14 12.61
C SER A 55 -24.67 5.44 11.82
N GLY A 56 -25.88 6.01 11.91
CA GLY A 56 -26.17 7.34 11.35
C GLY A 56 -26.07 7.42 9.82
N VAL A 57 -26.40 6.35 9.10
CA VAL A 57 -26.36 6.32 7.63
C VAL A 57 -27.39 7.29 7.05
N GLN A 58 -26.89 8.33 6.38
CA GLN A 58 -27.71 9.38 5.78
C GLN A 58 -27.17 9.75 4.41
N THR A 59 -28.06 10.12 3.50
CA THR A 59 -27.67 10.74 2.23
C THR A 59 -27.53 12.24 2.41
N TYR A 60 -26.53 12.84 1.78
CA TYR A 60 -26.45 14.29 1.61
C TYR A 60 -26.07 14.64 0.18
N THR A 61 -26.61 15.76 -0.32
CA THR A 61 -26.29 16.29 -1.64
C THR A 61 -25.23 17.37 -1.50
N SER A 62 -24.11 17.22 -2.20
CA SER A 62 -23.06 18.25 -2.21
C SER A 62 -23.49 19.47 -3.04
N ALA A 63 -22.77 20.58 -2.90
CA ALA A 63 -22.95 21.78 -3.72
C ALA A 63 -22.85 21.52 -5.24
N ALA A 64 -22.15 20.46 -5.64
CA ALA A 64 -22.06 20.00 -7.02
C ALA A 64 -23.24 19.12 -7.49
N GLY A 65 -24.31 19.03 -6.70
CA GLY A 65 -25.52 18.24 -7.01
C GLY A 65 -25.34 16.72 -6.89
N ARG A 66 -24.23 16.25 -6.28
CA ARG A 66 -23.93 14.81 -6.16
C ARG A 66 -24.42 14.26 -4.83
N THR A 67 -25.05 13.08 -4.85
CA THR A 67 -25.56 12.41 -3.63
C THR A 67 -24.53 11.45 -3.03
N HIS A 68 -24.15 11.70 -1.79
CA HIS A 68 -23.16 10.95 -1.03
C HIS A 68 -23.83 10.25 0.15
N LEU A 69 -23.19 9.21 0.69
CA LEU A 69 -23.56 8.66 2.00
C LEU A 69 -22.60 9.20 3.06
N LYS A 70 -23.15 9.64 4.19
CA LYS A 70 -22.40 9.97 5.40
C LYS A 70 -22.88 9.08 6.54
N PHE A 71 -21.95 8.61 7.36
CA PHE A 71 -22.22 7.72 8.49
C PHE A 71 -21.05 7.75 9.48
N SER A 72 -21.18 7.06 10.59
CA SER A 72 -20.12 6.87 11.57
C SER A 72 -19.67 5.41 11.61
N VAL A 73 -18.37 5.21 11.80
CA VAL A 73 -17.71 3.92 11.89
C VAL A 73 -17.12 3.78 13.30
N GLY A 74 -17.67 2.86 14.08
CA GLY A 74 -17.19 2.49 15.41
C GLY A 74 -16.18 1.35 15.33
N THR A 75 -15.01 1.59 15.91
CA THR A 75 -13.87 0.65 16.02
C THR A 75 -13.42 0.58 17.49
N PRO A 76 -12.57 -0.40 17.88
CA PRO A 76 -11.98 -0.41 19.22
C PRO A 76 -11.22 0.88 19.59
N GLU A 77 -10.65 1.57 18.61
CA GLU A 77 -9.87 2.79 18.75
C GLU A 77 -10.74 4.05 18.89
N GLY A 78 -12.03 3.95 18.54
CA GLY A 78 -12.97 5.07 18.62
C GLY A 78 -14.01 5.09 17.50
N THR A 79 -14.79 6.17 17.46
CA THR A 79 -15.79 6.43 16.41
C THR A 79 -15.28 7.50 15.46
N PHE A 80 -15.38 7.23 14.16
CA PHE A 80 -14.88 8.11 13.10
C PHE A 80 -15.98 8.45 12.11
N ASP A 81 -15.94 9.68 11.57
CA ASP A 81 -16.82 10.09 10.48
C ASP A 81 -16.41 9.41 9.18
N ALA A 82 -17.38 8.89 8.43
CA ALA A 82 -17.15 8.22 7.18
C ALA A 82 -18.07 8.74 6.07
N ILE A 83 -17.55 8.74 4.84
CA ILE A 83 -18.27 9.18 3.65
C ILE A 83 -18.04 8.18 2.52
N MET A 84 -19.11 7.76 1.83
CA MET A 84 -19.01 7.18 0.49
C MET A 84 -19.42 8.23 -0.55
N TYR A 85 -18.52 8.55 -1.48
CA TYR A 85 -18.81 9.55 -2.48
C TYR A 85 -19.76 9.04 -3.57
N ALA A 86 -20.49 9.94 -4.24
CA ALA A 86 -21.29 9.59 -5.39
C ALA A 86 -20.43 8.86 -6.44
N GLY A 87 -20.90 7.71 -6.89
CA GLY A 87 -20.15 6.80 -7.77
C GLY A 87 -19.34 5.72 -7.05
N ASP A 88 -19.10 5.85 -5.74
CA ASP A 88 -18.41 4.84 -4.93
C ASP A 88 -19.39 3.88 -4.22
N TRP A 89 -20.69 4.18 -4.17
CA TRP A 89 -21.69 3.37 -3.46
C TRP A 89 -22.85 2.93 -4.34
N THR A 90 -23.40 1.76 -3.99
CA THR A 90 -24.61 1.18 -4.57
C THR A 90 -25.70 1.01 -3.51
N ALA A 91 -26.93 0.71 -3.93
CA ALA A 91 -28.00 0.36 -3.00
C ALA A 91 -27.65 -0.85 -2.11
N ALA A 92 -26.83 -1.78 -2.60
CA ALA A 92 -26.35 -2.92 -1.82
C ALA A 92 -25.39 -2.48 -0.70
N ASP A 93 -24.44 -1.59 -1.00
CA ASP A 93 -23.53 -1.04 0.01
C ASP A 93 -24.30 -0.30 1.10
N ARG A 94 -25.33 0.48 0.72
CA ARG A 94 -26.20 1.15 1.69
C ARG A 94 -26.90 0.17 2.62
N ARG A 95 -27.50 -0.90 2.10
CA ARG A 95 -28.17 -1.93 2.92
C ARG A 95 -27.21 -2.59 3.91
N VAL A 96 -25.98 -2.87 3.48
CA VAL A 96 -24.93 -3.40 4.36
C VAL A 96 -24.62 -2.43 5.51
N LEU A 97 -24.47 -1.15 5.20
CA LEU A 97 -24.20 -0.13 6.22
C LEU A 97 -25.38 0.04 7.19
N GLU A 98 -26.62 0.01 6.68
CA GLU A 98 -27.84 0.13 7.49
C GLU A 98 -28.09 -1.10 8.38
N ALA A 99 -27.50 -2.26 8.06
CA ALA A 99 -27.53 -3.44 8.93
C ALA A 99 -26.69 -3.28 10.22
N GLY A 100 -25.89 -2.21 10.33
CA GLY A 100 -25.25 -1.78 11.57
C GLY A 100 -23.90 -2.43 11.89
N THR A 101 -23.50 -3.48 11.17
CA THR A 101 -22.14 -4.05 11.22
C THR A 101 -21.65 -4.36 9.81
N ALA A 102 -20.42 -3.96 9.50
CA ALA A 102 -19.87 -4.14 8.16
C ALA A 102 -18.34 -4.34 8.19
N SER A 103 -17.81 -4.79 7.07
CA SER A 103 -16.42 -4.62 6.70
C SER A 103 -16.30 -3.51 5.66
N VAL A 104 -15.39 -2.58 5.87
CA VAL A 104 -15.22 -1.41 5.01
C VAL A 104 -13.82 -1.34 4.43
N VAL A 105 -13.74 -0.93 3.17
CA VAL A 105 -12.49 -0.59 2.49
C VAL A 105 -12.53 0.89 2.21
N GLY A 106 -11.50 1.63 2.62
CA GLY A 106 -11.50 3.08 2.48
C GLY A 106 -10.12 3.69 2.58
N VAL A 107 -10.09 5.02 2.52
CA VAL A 107 -8.87 5.83 2.63
C VAL A 107 -9.06 6.82 3.75
N TRP A 108 -8.10 6.85 4.68
CA TRP A 108 -8.07 7.87 5.71
C TRP A 108 -7.70 9.23 5.13
N GLY A 109 -8.46 10.23 5.55
CA GLY A 109 -8.17 11.63 5.28
C GLY A 109 -8.63 12.49 6.45
N THR A 110 -8.84 13.76 6.16
CA THR A 110 -9.28 14.74 7.14
C THR A 110 -10.51 15.46 6.60
N PHE A 111 -11.56 15.54 7.40
CA PHE A 111 -12.74 16.35 7.12
C PHE A 111 -13.00 17.25 8.32
N ALA A 112 -13.16 18.56 8.10
CA ALA A 112 -13.34 19.55 9.16
C ALA A 112 -12.30 19.43 10.31
N ASN A 113 -11.03 19.27 9.94
CA ASN A 113 -9.90 19.06 10.86
C ASN A 113 -9.99 17.83 11.78
N ARG A 114 -10.87 16.86 11.45
CA ARG A 114 -10.98 15.58 12.16
C ARG A 114 -10.67 14.42 11.22
N PRO A 115 -10.09 13.31 11.73
CA PRO A 115 -9.90 12.11 10.92
C PRO A 115 -11.23 11.61 10.35
N SER A 116 -11.25 11.31 9.07
CA SER A 116 -12.44 10.79 8.39
C SER A 116 -12.07 9.73 7.35
N LEU A 117 -12.93 8.71 7.22
CA LEU A 117 -12.74 7.60 6.30
C LEU A 117 -13.56 7.81 5.02
N SER A 118 -12.88 7.93 3.89
CA SER A 118 -13.52 7.86 2.58
C SER A 118 -13.70 6.40 2.19
N VAL A 119 -14.91 5.87 2.36
CA VAL A 119 -15.24 4.46 2.11
C VAL A 119 -15.50 4.25 0.61
N LYS A 120 -14.86 3.21 0.07
CA LYS A 120 -14.93 2.78 -1.33
C LYS A 120 -15.77 1.52 -1.52
N LYS A 121 -15.90 0.71 -0.47
CA LYS A 121 -16.72 -0.50 -0.47
C LYS A 121 -17.19 -0.84 0.95
N ALA A 122 -18.42 -1.33 1.06
CA ALA A 122 -18.93 -1.98 2.26
C ALA A 122 -19.29 -3.44 1.94
N SER A 123 -19.09 -4.33 2.91
CA SER A 123 -19.42 -5.76 2.82
C SER A 123 -20.06 -6.23 4.13
N ALA A 124 -21.09 -7.07 4.06
CA ALA A 124 -21.70 -7.67 5.24
C ALA A 124 -20.80 -8.74 5.86
N SER A 125 -19.93 -9.35 5.05
CA SER A 125 -18.98 -10.38 5.49
C SER A 125 -17.57 -9.80 5.60
N PRO A 126 -16.75 -10.33 6.52
CA PRO A 126 -15.33 -10.05 6.58
C PRO A 126 -14.70 -10.16 5.20
N LEU A 127 -14.03 -9.09 4.76
CA LEU A 127 -13.21 -9.15 3.58
C LEU A 127 -11.88 -9.72 4.04
N ALA A 128 -11.55 -10.91 3.57
CA ALA A 128 -10.22 -11.45 3.72
C ALA A 128 -9.40 -11.01 2.50
N PRO A 129 -8.11 -10.67 2.68
CA PRO A 129 -7.17 -10.79 1.59
C PRO A 129 -7.33 -12.18 1.00
N GLN A 130 -7.61 -12.30 -0.29
CA GLN A 130 -7.69 -13.61 -0.92
C GLN A 130 -6.31 -14.26 -0.79
N ALA A 131 -6.23 -15.34 -0.01
CA ALA A 131 -5.06 -16.21 0.03
C ALA A 131 -4.99 -16.97 -1.32
N GLY A 132 -4.52 -16.29 -2.36
CA GLY A 132 -4.58 -16.78 -3.74
C GLY A 132 -5.05 -15.68 -4.69
N GLY A 133 -4.18 -14.88 -5.30
CA GLY A 133 -2.73 -14.96 -5.23
C GLY A 133 -2.11 -13.57 -5.17
N ALA A 134 -0.78 -13.54 -5.06
CA ALA A 134 -0.07 -12.61 -5.91
C ALA A 134 -0.82 -12.65 -7.25
N ALA A 135 -1.37 -11.52 -7.73
CA ALA A 135 -1.57 -11.40 -9.16
C ALA A 135 -0.29 -12.02 -9.72
N THR A 136 -0.39 -13.14 -10.43
CA THR A 136 0.78 -13.69 -11.12
C THR A 136 1.14 -12.56 -12.03
N ALA A 137 2.00 -11.68 -11.54
CA ALA A 137 2.46 -10.53 -12.24
C ALA A 137 3.04 -11.18 -13.47
N LYS A 138 2.35 -10.97 -14.59
CA LYS A 138 2.50 -11.82 -15.77
C LYS A 138 3.99 -11.87 -16.00
N VAL A 139 4.59 -13.05 -15.82
CA VAL A 139 6.04 -13.18 -15.91
C VAL A 139 6.36 -12.80 -17.35
N VAL A 140 6.96 -11.63 -17.51
CA VAL A 140 7.39 -11.10 -18.79
C VAL A 140 8.71 -11.77 -19.07
N ARG A 141 8.75 -12.47 -20.20
CA ARG A 141 9.98 -12.89 -20.85
C ARG A 141 10.45 -11.73 -21.73
N ILE A 142 11.66 -11.26 -21.50
CA ILE A 142 12.34 -10.27 -22.36
C ILE A 142 13.54 -10.97 -22.97
N ASP A 143 13.43 -11.27 -24.26
CA ASP A 143 14.48 -11.94 -25.03
C ASP A 143 15.59 -10.95 -25.40
N GLN A 144 16.83 -11.48 -25.45
CA GLN A 144 18.00 -10.79 -26.04
C GLN A 144 18.23 -9.38 -25.47
N VAL A 145 18.19 -9.24 -24.14
CA VAL A 145 18.54 -7.97 -23.51
C VAL A 145 20.06 -7.82 -23.40
N THR A 146 20.53 -6.58 -23.49
CA THR A 146 21.93 -6.25 -23.22
C THR A 146 22.04 -5.66 -21.82
N VAL A 147 22.50 -6.45 -20.86
CA VAL A 147 22.86 -6.00 -19.51
C VAL A 147 24.19 -5.25 -19.55
N ASN A 148 24.29 -4.12 -18.86
CA ASN A 148 25.56 -3.44 -18.65
C ASN A 148 26.31 -4.10 -17.48
N PRO A 149 27.43 -4.83 -17.72
CA PRO A 149 28.11 -5.56 -16.65
C PRO A 149 28.64 -4.65 -15.54
N ALA A 150 29.04 -3.42 -15.86
CA ALA A 150 29.54 -2.45 -14.89
C ALA A 150 28.45 -1.92 -13.95
N SER A 151 27.17 -2.10 -14.30
CA SER A 151 26.03 -1.69 -13.47
C SER A 151 25.65 -2.73 -12.40
N VAL A 152 26.12 -3.98 -12.55
CA VAL A 152 25.73 -5.10 -11.69
C VAL A 152 26.36 -4.94 -10.31
N ARG A 153 25.54 -4.55 -9.33
CA ARG A 153 25.99 -4.25 -7.96
C ARG A 153 25.04 -4.82 -6.92
N LYS A 154 25.60 -5.24 -5.79
CA LYS A 154 24.83 -5.62 -4.61
C LYS A 154 24.37 -4.37 -3.87
N PHE A 155 23.16 -4.40 -3.34
CA PHE A 155 22.55 -3.32 -2.59
C PHE A 155 21.87 -3.89 -1.33
N THR A 156 22.19 -3.34 -0.17
CA THR A 156 21.56 -3.71 1.09
C THR A 156 20.39 -2.77 1.35
N SER A 157 19.16 -3.29 1.41
CA SER A 157 17.97 -2.49 1.72
C SER A 157 17.90 -2.10 3.20
N ALA A 158 17.01 -1.16 3.53
CA ALA A 158 16.72 -0.77 4.92
C ALA A 158 16.31 -1.96 5.81
N ALA A 159 15.72 -3.00 5.21
CA ALA A 159 15.38 -4.26 5.88
C ALA A 159 16.57 -5.24 6.01
N GLN A 160 17.81 -4.76 5.79
CA GLN A 160 19.07 -5.54 5.85
C GLN A 160 19.12 -6.75 4.90
N LYS A 161 18.40 -6.69 3.77
CA LYS A 161 18.42 -7.73 2.74
C LYS A 161 19.34 -7.33 1.59
N VAL A 162 20.18 -8.26 1.11
CA VAL A 162 21.13 -8.02 0.01
C VAL A 162 20.51 -8.37 -1.33
N HIS A 163 20.17 -7.34 -2.10
CA HIS A 163 19.62 -7.40 -3.44
C HIS A 163 20.71 -7.22 -4.50
N VAL A 164 20.42 -7.57 -5.75
CA VAL A 164 21.26 -7.23 -6.90
C VAL A 164 20.52 -6.21 -7.74
N THR A 165 21.19 -5.12 -8.11
CA THR A 165 20.67 -4.11 -9.05
C THR A 165 21.56 -4.07 -10.28
N TYR A 166 20.96 -3.80 -11.43
CA TYR A 166 21.67 -3.68 -12.70
C TYR A 166 20.84 -2.82 -13.68
N THR A 167 21.44 -2.46 -14.80
CA THR A 167 20.75 -1.83 -15.93
C THR A 167 20.85 -2.72 -17.16
N PHE A 168 19.79 -2.72 -17.96
CA PHE A 168 19.73 -3.47 -19.21
C PHE A 168 19.05 -2.64 -20.29
N SER A 169 19.39 -2.92 -21.53
CA SER A 169 18.81 -2.27 -22.69
C SER A 169 18.05 -3.27 -23.56
N VAL A 170 16.87 -2.86 -24.02
CA VAL A 170 16.04 -3.61 -24.97
C VAL A 170 15.30 -2.61 -25.86
N ASN A 171 15.20 -2.89 -27.17
CA ASN A 171 14.54 -2.00 -28.14
C ASN A 171 15.04 -0.54 -28.08
N GLY A 172 16.35 -0.34 -27.87
CA GLY A 172 16.97 0.99 -27.80
C GLY A 172 16.68 1.79 -26.52
N LYS A 173 15.99 1.21 -25.52
CA LYS A 173 15.69 1.85 -24.24
C LYS A 173 16.43 1.15 -23.10
N THR A 174 16.87 1.92 -22.11
CA THR A 174 17.57 1.43 -20.92
C THR A 174 16.64 1.42 -19.70
N TYR A 175 16.67 0.31 -18.96
CA TYR A 175 15.82 0.04 -17.82
C TYR A 175 16.64 -0.40 -16.62
N GLN A 176 16.06 -0.25 -15.43
CA GLN A 176 16.63 -0.76 -14.18
C GLN A 176 16.07 -2.15 -13.88
N GLY A 177 16.95 -3.10 -13.57
CA GLY A 177 16.61 -4.45 -13.14
C GLY A 177 17.03 -4.68 -11.69
N VAL A 178 16.26 -5.51 -10.97
CA VAL A 178 16.53 -5.91 -9.59
C VAL A 178 16.29 -7.40 -9.40
N VAL A 179 17.20 -8.09 -8.71
CA VAL A 179 17.01 -9.46 -8.22
C VAL A 179 16.92 -9.42 -6.69
N TYR A 180 15.84 -9.97 -6.13
CA TYR A 180 15.60 -9.91 -4.70
C TYR A 180 16.54 -10.83 -3.90
N ALA A 181 16.73 -10.49 -2.62
CA ALA A 181 17.55 -11.29 -1.74
C ALA A 181 16.92 -12.69 -1.59
N GLY A 182 17.75 -13.73 -1.65
CA GLY A 182 17.31 -15.12 -1.62
C GLY A 182 16.87 -15.69 -2.97
N THR A 183 16.84 -14.89 -4.06
CA THR A 183 16.51 -15.39 -5.41
C THR A 183 17.69 -15.37 -6.38
N TRP A 184 18.79 -14.69 -6.06
CA TRP A 184 20.01 -14.71 -6.87
C TRP A 184 21.05 -15.67 -6.31
N SER A 185 21.85 -16.24 -7.21
CA SER A 185 23.04 -17.05 -6.90
C SER A 185 24.28 -16.47 -7.60
N THR A 186 25.45 -17.07 -7.36
CA THR A 186 26.67 -16.74 -8.12
C THR A 186 26.46 -16.92 -9.63
N GLY A 187 25.78 -18.00 -10.04
CA GLY A 187 25.46 -18.24 -11.45
C GLY A 187 24.55 -17.16 -12.05
N THR A 188 23.60 -16.63 -11.28
CA THR A 188 22.78 -15.48 -11.72
C THR A 188 23.65 -14.25 -12.00
N LEU A 189 24.64 -13.97 -11.14
CA LEU A 189 25.56 -12.84 -11.32
C LEU A 189 26.44 -13.02 -12.55
N ASP A 190 26.94 -14.24 -12.79
CA ASP A 190 27.79 -14.54 -13.93
C ASP A 190 27.02 -14.39 -15.26
N LEU A 191 25.77 -14.85 -15.31
CA LEU A 191 24.88 -14.62 -16.46
C LEU A 191 24.65 -13.13 -16.70
N LEU A 192 24.28 -12.36 -15.69
CA LEU A 192 24.08 -10.91 -15.83
C LEU A 192 25.36 -10.18 -16.30
N ARG A 193 26.53 -10.61 -15.81
CA ARG A 193 27.82 -10.04 -16.22
C ARG A 193 28.26 -10.46 -17.62
N SER A 194 27.71 -11.54 -18.17
CA SER A 194 28.01 -11.97 -19.55
C SER A 194 27.39 -11.05 -20.61
N GLY A 195 26.47 -10.15 -20.22
CA GLY A 195 25.94 -9.09 -21.07
C GLY A 195 24.65 -9.48 -21.79
N ALA A 196 24.67 -10.47 -22.67
CA ALA A 196 23.48 -10.89 -23.42
C ALA A 196 22.72 -12.00 -22.69
N VAL A 197 21.46 -11.75 -22.30
CA VAL A 197 20.63 -12.70 -21.55
C VAL A 197 19.16 -12.60 -21.93
N THR A 198 18.39 -13.63 -21.57
CA THR A 198 16.93 -13.60 -21.51
C THR A 198 16.49 -13.40 -20.05
N LEU A 199 15.65 -12.39 -19.82
CA LEU A 199 15.14 -12.08 -18.47
C LEU A 199 13.70 -12.56 -18.31
N TYR A 200 13.41 -13.15 -17.16
CA TYR A 200 12.06 -13.46 -16.72
C TYR A 200 11.79 -12.68 -15.45
N GLY A 201 10.66 -11.99 -15.41
CA GLY A 201 10.36 -11.12 -14.28
C GLY A 201 9.11 -10.30 -14.49
N THR A 202 8.96 -9.26 -13.68
CA THR A 202 7.75 -8.46 -13.62
C THR A 202 8.09 -7.00 -13.41
N TRP A 203 7.37 -6.11 -14.10
CA TRP A 203 7.46 -4.67 -13.84
C TRP A 203 6.84 -4.34 -12.49
N SER A 204 7.63 -3.73 -11.61
CA SER A 204 7.20 -3.31 -10.28
C SER A 204 7.94 -2.04 -9.87
N SER A 205 7.81 -1.63 -8.61
CA SER A 205 8.67 -0.61 -8.01
C SER A 205 9.69 -1.24 -7.06
N PHE A 206 10.93 -0.76 -7.14
CA PHE A 206 11.98 -1.04 -6.16
C PHE A 206 12.42 0.29 -5.56
N ASP A 207 12.32 0.40 -4.23
CA ASP A 207 12.66 1.64 -3.50
C ASP A 207 11.94 2.89 -4.06
N GLY A 208 10.66 2.72 -4.41
CA GLY A 208 9.82 3.77 -4.98
C GLY A 208 10.09 4.09 -6.46
N LYS A 209 11.05 3.44 -7.12
CA LYS A 209 11.38 3.65 -8.54
C LYS A 209 10.88 2.50 -9.42
N PRO A 210 10.34 2.77 -10.63
CA PRO A 210 9.99 1.72 -11.58
C PRO A 210 11.20 0.84 -11.89
N SER A 211 11.06 -0.48 -11.77
CA SER A 211 12.12 -1.46 -11.97
C SER A 211 11.57 -2.79 -12.46
N PHE A 212 12.38 -3.53 -13.20
CA PHE A 212 12.09 -4.90 -13.59
C PHE A 212 12.58 -5.87 -12.51
N VAL A 213 11.66 -6.48 -11.78
CA VAL A 213 11.97 -7.48 -10.76
C VAL A 213 12.20 -8.81 -11.46
N THR A 214 13.45 -9.26 -11.45
CA THR A 214 13.91 -10.47 -12.13
C THR A 214 13.73 -11.67 -11.23
N SER A 215 13.02 -12.69 -11.71
CA SER A 215 12.87 -13.98 -11.03
C SER A 215 13.82 -15.04 -11.59
N ARG A 216 14.19 -14.95 -12.87
CA ARG A 216 15.10 -15.88 -13.54
C ARG A 216 15.87 -15.20 -14.68
N VAL A 217 17.13 -15.62 -14.86
CA VAL A 217 18.01 -15.19 -15.94
C VAL A 217 18.46 -16.44 -16.69
N GLU A 218 18.37 -16.39 -18.02
CA GLU A 218 18.82 -17.45 -18.92
C GLU A 218 19.74 -16.86 -19.99
N ARG A 219 20.52 -17.71 -20.66
CA ARG A 219 21.29 -17.32 -21.84
C ARG A 219 20.44 -17.50 -23.09
#